data_AF-A0A848WYS4-F1
#
_entry.id   AF-A0A848WYS4-F1
#
_cell.length_a   1.000
_cell.length_b   1.000
_cell.length_c   1.000
_cell.angle_alpha   90.00
_cell.angle_beta   90.00
_cell.angle_gamma   90.00
#
_symmetry.space_group_name_H-M   'P 1'
#
loop_
_entity.id
_entity.type
_entity.pdbx_description
1 polymer ?
#
loop_
_entity_poly.entity_id
_entity_poly.type
_entity_poly.pdbx_seq_one_letter_code
_entity_poly.pdbx_strand_id
1 'polypeptide(L)'
;MESLRTETIEDVKILSQLNRLKITLVTGTAAVAFGLAPSTPVGDLSPLMLCLAPLVCLYCDCQYYHHLAKIFARAAFFRRFSDSMTDVQVAYEKFMREVRMSISPKLFSFETTAQLGSSVVLSIFVPLLGIPYMYLGQSQLSGRDKIWVAGILLGAVILGLVLTLTYFSKYSSSLKMLRDAESQRIGADSTVAVPESKSEEFANSNAESGEKAE
;
A
#
# COMPACT_ATOMS: atom_id res chain seq x y z
N MET A 1 19.78 -0.90 16.22
CA MET A 1 18.92 -1.63 15.23
C MET A 1 17.54 -1.95 15.75
N GLU A 2 17.38 -2.22 17.05
CA GLU A 2 16.07 -2.39 17.68
C GLU A 2 15.12 -1.23 17.39
N SER A 3 15.61 0.02 17.41
CA SER A 3 14.82 1.21 17.06
C SER A 3 14.10 1.09 15.70
N LEU A 4 14.82 0.73 14.63
CA LEU A 4 14.25 0.60 13.28
C LEU A 4 13.28 -0.59 13.16
N ARG A 5 13.54 -1.67 13.90
CA ARG A 5 12.61 -2.81 14.00
C ARG A 5 11.31 -2.37 14.68
N THR A 6 11.42 -1.66 15.81
CA THR A 6 10.28 -1.10 16.53
C THR A 6 9.48 -0.16 15.65
N GLU A 7 10.12 0.77 14.95
CA GLU A 7 9.45 1.67 14.01
C GLU A 7 8.70 0.93 12.89
N THR A 8 9.27 -0.17 12.39
CA THR A 8 8.61 -0.98 11.35
C THR A 8 7.40 -1.72 11.90
N ILE A 9 7.51 -2.27 13.12
CA ILE A 9 6.39 -2.91 13.82
C ILE A 9 5.28 -1.88 14.09
N GLU A 10 5.62 -0.66 14.48
CA GLU A 10 4.69 0.43 14.69
C GLU A 10 3.97 0.83 13.40
N ASP A 11 4.68 1.00 12.29
CA ASP A 11 4.04 1.33 11.01
C ASP A 11 3.09 0.20 10.55
N VAL A 12 3.45 -1.08 10.69
CA VAL A 12 2.55 -2.20 10.37
C VAL A 12 1.31 -2.22 11.26
N LYS A 13 1.47 -1.89 12.56
CA LYS A 13 0.34 -1.75 13.48
C LYS A 13 -0.59 -0.60 13.04
N ILE A 14 -0.04 0.52 12.62
CA ILE A 14 -0.79 1.67 12.10
C ILE A 14 -1.56 1.29 10.83
N LEU A 15 -0.96 0.55 9.89
CA LEU A 15 -1.64 0.09 8.68
C LEU A 15 -2.90 -0.74 9.00
N SER A 16 -2.79 -1.67 9.96
CA SER A 16 -3.94 -2.48 10.41
C SER A 16 -5.01 -1.63 11.09
N GLN A 17 -4.61 -0.65 11.91
CA GLN A 17 -5.53 0.30 12.55
C GLN A 17 -6.26 1.18 11.53
N LEU A 18 -5.57 1.67 10.49
CA LEU A 18 -6.16 2.48 9.42
C LEU A 18 -7.27 1.73 8.67
N ASN A 19 -7.09 0.43 8.41
CA ASN A 19 -8.10 -0.38 7.73
C ASN A 19 -9.35 -0.57 8.59
N ARG A 20 -9.18 -0.80 9.90
CA ARG A 20 -10.29 -0.85 10.85
C ARG A 20 -11.00 0.50 10.94
N LEU A 21 -10.23 1.59 11.03
CA LEU A 21 -10.75 2.95 11.11
C LEU A 21 -11.56 3.31 9.87
N LYS A 22 -11.09 2.96 8.66
CA LYS A 22 -11.82 3.15 7.41
C LYS A 22 -13.20 2.52 7.48
N ILE A 23 -13.29 1.25 7.86
CA ILE A 23 -14.56 0.53 7.98
C ILE A 23 -15.45 1.22 9.01
N THR A 24 -14.94 1.50 10.21
CA THR A 24 -15.70 2.16 11.29
C THR A 24 -16.25 3.53 10.89
N LEU A 25 -15.45 4.36 10.20
CA LEU A 25 -15.87 5.69 9.78
C LEU A 25 -16.91 5.61 8.65
N VAL A 26 -16.72 4.71 7.68
CA VAL A 26 -17.68 4.52 6.58
C VAL A 26 -18.99 3.92 7.08
N THR A 27 -18.95 2.93 7.98
CA THR A 27 -20.18 2.38 8.58
C THR A 27 -20.87 3.37 9.50
N GLY A 28 -20.10 4.18 10.26
CA GLY A 28 -20.64 5.25 11.08
C GLY A 28 -21.34 6.33 10.25
N THR A 29 -20.71 6.80 9.17
CA THR A 29 -21.33 7.77 8.25
C THR A 29 -22.58 7.21 7.58
N ALA A 30 -22.56 5.94 7.16
CA ALA A 30 -23.74 5.26 6.64
C ALA A 30 -24.86 5.14 7.69
N ALA A 31 -24.54 4.69 8.91
CA ALA A 31 -25.52 4.54 9.99
C ALA A 31 -26.20 5.86 10.35
N VAL A 32 -25.43 6.96 10.38
CA VAL A 32 -25.96 8.32 10.57
C VAL A 32 -26.85 8.72 9.40
N ALA A 33 -26.39 8.51 8.15
CA ALA A 33 -27.13 8.87 6.95
C ALA A 33 -28.45 8.08 6.77
N PHE A 34 -28.52 6.85 7.27
CA PHE A 34 -29.72 6.02 7.25
C PHE A 34 -30.56 6.13 8.53
N GLY A 35 -30.18 6.98 9.49
CA GLY A 35 -30.94 7.16 10.74
C GLY A 35 -30.93 5.93 11.65
N LEU A 36 -29.93 5.05 11.53
CA LEU A 36 -29.75 3.89 12.41
C LEU A 36 -29.12 4.28 13.76
N ALA A 37 -28.53 5.48 13.84
CA ALA A 37 -27.97 6.00 15.08
C ALA A 37 -29.10 6.53 16.00
N PRO A 38 -29.04 6.29 17.32
CA PRO A 38 -30.06 6.74 18.28
C PRO A 38 -30.06 8.26 18.51
N SER A 39 -29.08 8.98 17.95
CA SER A 39 -29.00 10.44 17.97
C SER A 39 -30.05 11.08 17.05
N THR A 40 -30.39 12.34 17.31
CA THR A 40 -31.31 13.15 16.50
C THR A 40 -31.04 12.95 15.00
N PRO A 41 -32.07 12.63 14.20
CA PRO A 41 -31.89 12.44 12.76
C PRO A 41 -31.31 13.72 12.16
N VAL A 42 -30.36 13.57 11.23
CA VAL A 42 -29.68 14.69 10.54
C VAL A 42 -30.64 15.48 9.62
N GLY A 43 -31.94 15.15 9.65
CA GLY A 43 -32.98 15.79 8.87
C GLY A 43 -32.77 15.58 7.38
N ASP A 44 -33.09 16.60 6.59
CA ASP A 44 -33.02 16.55 5.12
C ASP A 44 -31.58 16.46 4.58
N LEU A 45 -30.57 16.74 5.42
CA LEU A 45 -29.16 16.66 5.06
C LEU A 45 -28.56 15.25 5.19
N SER A 46 -29.34 14.28 5.68
CA SER A 46 -28.90 12.90 5.87
C SER A 46 -28.22 12.28 4.64
N PRO A 47 -28.73 12.47 3.40
CA PRO A 47 -28.08 11.91 2.21
C PRO A 47 -26.71 12.53 1.91
N LEU A 48 -26.48 13.81 2.26
CA LEU A 48 -25.20 14.47 2.01
C LEU A 48 -24.07 13.86 2.85
N MET A 49 -24.38 13.24 3.99
CA MET A 49 -23.38 12.51 4.79
C MET A 49 -22.78 11.32 4.03
N LEU A 50 -23.50 10.73 3.07
CA LEU A 50 -22.98 9.64 2.24
C LEU A 50 -21.86 10.12 1.30
N CYS A 51 -21.82 11.41 0.97
CA CYS A 51 -20.72 11.99 0.19
C CYS A 51 -19.39 11.98 0.93
N LEU A 52 -19.39 11.79 2.26
CA LEU A 52 -18.17 11.67 3.05
C LEU A 52 -17.50 10.31 2.89
N ALA A 53 -18.24 9.25 2.52
CA ALA A 53 -17.66 7.91 2.44
C ALA A 53 -16.46 7.81 1.46
N PRO A 54 -16.54 8.35 0.22
CA PRO A 54 -15.38 8.38 -0.66
C PRO A 54 -14.21 9.22 -0.11
N LEU A 55 -14.49 10.33 0.60
CA LEU A 55 -13.45 11.18 1.20
C LEU A 55 -12.72 10.48 2.34
N VAL A 56 -13.47 9.77 3.20
CA VAL A 56 -12.89 8.92 4.25
C VAL A 56 -12.01 7.84 3.65
N CYS A 57 -12.49 7.16 2.60
CA CYS A 57 -11.70 6.14 1.91
C CYS A 57 -10.40 6.71 1.35
N LEU A 58 -10.47 7.85 0.66
CA LEU A 58 -9.31 8.54 0.10
C LEU A 58 -8.31 8.95 1.19
N TYR A 59 -8.78 9.51 2.31
CA TYR A 59 -7.92 9.91 3.42
C TYR A 59 -7.18 8.70 4.02
N CYS A 60 -7.91 7.63 4.33
CA CYS A 60 -7.32 6.40 4.86
C CYS A 60 -6.32 5.76 3.88
N ASP A 61 -6.61 5.80 2.57
CA ASP A 61 -5.69 5.30 1.54
C ASP A 61 -4.41 6.13 1.46
N CYS A 62 -4.51 7.46 1.46
CA CYS A 62 -3.36 8.35 1.48
C CYS A 62 -2.44 8.05 2.68
N GLN A 63 -3.01 7.91 3.87
CA GLN A 63 -2.26 7.56 5.08
C GLN A 63 -1.63 6.17 4.96
N TYR A 64 -2.41 5.18 4.49
CA TYR A 64 -1.93 3.82 4.28
C TYR A 64 -0.72 3.78 3.34
N TYR A 65 -0.81 4.41 2.18
CA TYR A 65 0.29 4.45 1.20
C TYR A 65 1.49 5.25 1.70
N HIS A 66 1.27 6.29 2.50
CA HIS A 66 2.36 7.04 3.14
C HIS A 66 3.18 6.16 4.09
N HIS A 67 2.52 5.43 5.00
CA HIS A 67 3.20 4.50 5.91
C HIS A 67 3.88 3.35 5.16
N LEU A 68 3.24 2.84 4.11
CA LEU A 68 3.83 1.80 3.27
C LEU A 68 5.09 2.31 2.54
N ALA A 69 5.08 3.56 2.05
CA ALA A 69 6.26 4.19 1.47
C ALA A 69 7.41 4.34 2.48
N LYS A 70 7.12 4.68 3.75
CA LYS A 70 8.14 4.72 4.81
C LYS A 70 8.80 3.36 5.03
N ILE A 71 8.01 2.29 5.07
CA ILE A 71 8.54 0.92 5.21
C ILE A 71 9.49 0.59 4.05
N PHE A 72 9.09 0.91 2.80
CA PHE A 72 9.96 0.71 1.63
C PHE A 72 11.23 1.56 1.69
N ALA A 73 11.14 2.81 2.13
CA ALA A 73 12.30 3.68 2.29
C ALA A 73 13.30 3.13 3.32
N ARG A 74 12.83 2.60 4.45
CA ARG A 74 13.70 1.94 5.45
C ARG A 74 14.33 0.66 4.91
N ALA A 75 13.56 -0.17 4.21
CA ALA A 75 14.10 -1.38 3.57
C ALA A 75 15.19 -1.03 2.55
N ALA A 76 14.97 0.03 1.75
CA ALA A 76 15.97 0.53 0.82
C ALA A 76 17.21 1.05 1.54
N PHE A 77 17.05 1.80 2.65
CA PHE A 77 18.16 2.26 3.48
C PHE A 77 19.01 1.09 3.99
N PHE A 78 18.39 0.07 4.57
CA PHE A 78 19.09 -1.10 5.10
C PHE A 78 19.94 -1.83 4.05
N ARG A 79 19.42 -1.94 2.82
CA ARG A 79 20.17 -2.52 1.70
C ARG A 79 21.40 -1.71 1.31
N ARG A 80 21.43 -0.40 1.57
CA ARG A 80 22.60 0.45 1.27
C ARG A 80 23.73 0.29 2.28
N PHE A 81 23.44 -0.22 3.48
CA PHE A 81 24.40 -0.31 4.58
C PHE A 81 24.63 -1.76 5.02
N SER A 82 24.42 -2.72 4.11
CA SER A 82 24.57 -4.16 4.37
C SER A 82 25.95 -4.52 4.91
N ASP A 83 26.99 -3.80 4.53
CA ASP A 83 28.39 -4.09 4.93
C ASP A 83 28.64 -3.80 6.42
N SER A 84 27.74 -3.05 7.05
CA SER A 84 27.74 -2.76 8.49
C SER A 84 26.73 -3.59 9.28
N MET A 85 26.05 -4.53 8.63
CA MET A 85 25.08 -5.42 9.26
C MET A 85 25.71 -6.70 9.82
N THR A 86 24.99 -7.36 10.72
CA THR A 86 25.38 -8.70 11.16
C THR A 86 25.03 -9.74 10.10
N ASP A 87 25.78 -10.84 10.04
CA ASP A 87 25.58 -11.92 9.04
C ASP A 87 24.14 -12.44 8.98
N VAL A 88 23.47 -12.53 10.14
CA VAL A 88 22.07 -12.97 10.26
C VAL A 88 21.11 -12.03 9.52
N GLN A 89 21.40 -10.73 9.50
CA GLN A 89 20.54 -9.73 8.85
C GLN A 89 20.72 -9.72 7.35
N VAL A 90 21.97 -9.89 6.90
CA VAL A 90 22.27 -10.07 5.47
C VAL A 90 21.56 -11.33 4.95
N ALA A 91 21.61 -12.43 5.70
CA ALA A 91 20.87 -13.65 5.37
C ALA A 91 19.35 -13.42 5.32
N TYR A 92 18.79 -12.69 6.29
CA TYR A 92 17.37 -12.36 6.30
C TYR A 92 16.95 -11.47 5.12
N GLU A 93 17.70 -10.42 4.78
CA GLU A 93 17.40 -9.57 3.62
C GLU A 93 17.50 -10.36 2.31
N LYS A 94 18.48 -11.27 2.19
CA LYS A 94 18.61 -12.16 1.04
C LYS A 94 17.40 -13.08 0.91
N PHE A 95 16.97 -13.70 2.02
CA PHE A 95 15.77 -14.53 2.07
C PHE A 95 14.51 -13.72 1.70
N MET A 96 14.31 -12.54 2.30
CA MET A 96 13.15 -11.69 2.00
C MET A 96 13.13 -11.21 0.55
N ARG A 97 14.31 -10.94 -0.03
CA ARG A 97 14.47 -10.61 -1.45
C ARG A 97 14.06 -11.79 -2.33
N GLU A 98 14.51 -13.00 -1.99
CA GLU A 98 14.12 -14.21 -2.69
C GLU A 98 12.61 -14.44 -2.63
N VAL A 99 12.02 -14.39 -1.43
CA VAL A 99 10.56 -14.51 -1.25
C VAL A 99 9.79 -13.50 -2.12
N ARG A 100 10.25 -12.24 -2.19
CA ARG A 100 9.64 -11.19 -3.01
C ARG A 100 9.76 -11.44 -4.52
N MET A 101 10.88 -12.00 -4.98
CA MET A 101 11.16 -12.16 -6.42
C MET A 101 10.70 -13.50 -6.98
N SER A 102 10.93 -14.60 -6.26
CA SER A 102 10.74 -15.96 -6.77
C SER A 102 9.49 -16.64 -6.22
N ILE A 103 9.20 -16.50 -4.92
CA ILE A 103 8.17 -17.32 -4.27
C ILE A 103 6.79 -16.69 -4.39
N SER A 104 6.63 -15.40 -4.09
CA SER A 104 5.31 -14.76 -4.13
C SER A 104 5.37 -13.25 -4.39
N PRO A 105 5.71 -12.83 -5.63
CA PRO A 105 5.62 -11.43 -6.02
C PRO A 105 4.18 -10.88 -5.86
N LYS A 106 3.19 -11.77 -5.89
CA LYS A 106 1.77 -11.42 -5.73
C LYS A 106 1.34 -11.24 -4.27
N LEU A 107 2.07 -11.76 -3.28
CA LEU A 107 1.66 -11.68 -1.87
C LEU A 107 1.50 -10.22 -1.41
N PHE A 108 2.48 -9.38 -1.75
CA PHE A 108 2.45 -7.96 -1.40
C PHE A 108 1.46 -7.17 -2.27
N SER A 109 1.18 -7.65 -3.48
CA SER A 109 0.15 -7.07 -4.33
C SER A 109 -1.26 -7.32 -3.80
N PHE A 110 -1.47 -8.41 -3.05
CA PHE A 110 -2.77 -8.76 -2.51
C PHE A 110 -3.24 -7.72 -1.48
N GLU A 111 -2.36 -7.31 -0.56
CA GLU A 111 -2.72 -6.30 0.45
C GLU A 111 -3.08 -4.95 -0.21
N THR A 112 -2.28 -4.53 -1.18
CA THR A 112 -2.52 -3.30 -1.94
C THR A 112 -3.82 -3.37 -2.75
N THR A 113 -4.10 -4.52 -3.36
CA THR A 113 -5.32 -4.75 -4.14
C THR A 113 -6.55 -4.83 -3.24
N ALA A 114 -6.44 -5.47 -2.08
CA ALA A 114 -7.50 -5.51 -1.08
C ALA A 114 -7.80 -4.11 -0.55
N GLN A 115 -6.76 -3.30 -0.31
CA GLN A 115 -6.94 -1.92 0.13
C GLN A 115 -7.67 -1.09 -0.92
N LEU A 116 -7.21 -1.12 -2.18
CA LEU A 116 -7.85 -0.40 -3.28
C LEU A 116 -9.28 -0.90 -3.53
N GLY A 117 -9.47 -2.23 -3.53
CA GLY A 117 -10.76 -2.86 -3.71
C GLY A 117 -11.76 -2.45 -2.62
N SER A 118 -11.33 -2.41 -1.35
CA SER A 118 -12.18 -1.94 -0.26
C SER A 118 -12.64 -0.49 -0.47
N SER A 119 -11.75 0.40 -0.90
CA SER A 119 -12.09 1.79 -1.16
C SER A 119 -13.03 1.97 -2.35
N VAL A 120 -12.83 1.21 -3.43
CA VAL A 120 -13.72 1.21 -4.60
C VAL A 120 -15.12 0.73 -4.19
N VAL A 121 -15.19 -0.42 -3.52
CA VAL A 121 -16.47 -0.99 -3.07
C VAL A 121 -17.18 -0.04 -2.12
N LEU A 122 -16.51 0.47 -1.08
CA LEU A 122 -17.13 1.36 -0.09
C LEU A 122 -17.54 2.71 -0.70
N SER A 123 -16.73 3.28 -1.61
CA SER A 123 -17.04 4.55 -2.27
C SER A 123 -18.24 4.44 -3.21
N ILE A 124 -18.47 3.27 -3.83
CA ILE A 124 -19.64 3.06 -4.72
C ILE A 124 -20.85 2.63 -3.91
N PHE A 125 -20.70 1.61 -3.07
CA PHE A 125 -21.81 0.92 -2.43
C PHE A 125 -22.58 1.82 -1.48
N VAL A 126 -21.89 2.61 -0.65
CA VAL A 126 -22.55 3.43 0.38
C VAL A 126 -23.41 4.55 -0.22
N PRO A 127 -22.91 5.39 -1.15
CA PRO A 127 -23.76 6.39 -1.82
C PRO A 127 -24.87 5.77 -2.67
N LEU A 128 -24.60 4.63 -3.32
CA LEU A 128 -25.57 3.97 -4.20
C LEU A 128 -26.74 3.37 -3.42
N LEU A 129 -26.53 2.92 -2.17
CA LEU A 129 -27.62 2.56 -1.25
C LEU A 129 -28.45 3.77 -0.79
N GLY A 130 -27.86 4.97 -0.80
CA GLY A 130 -28.56 6.22 -0.49
C GLY A 130 -29.68 6.55 -1.49
N ILE A 131 -29.47 6.21 -2.77
CA ILE A 131 -30.42 6.50 -3.85
C ILE A 131 -31.77 5.80 -3.61
N PRO A 132 -31.87 4.45 -3.52
CA PRO A 132 -33.15 3.79 -3.28
C PRO A 132 -33.75 4.19 -1.94
N TYR A 133 -32.94 4.43 -0.91
CA TYR A 133 -33.42 4.93 0.39
C TYR A 133 -34.14 6.28 0.26
N MET A 134 -33.63 7.20 -0.56
CA MET A 134 -34.28 8.49 -0.83
C MET A 134 -35.62 8.37 -1.60
N TYR A 135 -35.70 7.43 -2.55
CA TYR A 135 -36.90 7.23 -3.36
C TYR A 135 -37.99 6.44 -2.65
N LEU A 136 -37.61 5.43 -1.86
CA LEU A 136 -38.53 4.55 -1.13
C LEU A 136 -38.89 5.11 0.25
N GLY A 137 -38.00 5.89 0.86
CA GLY A 137 -38.25 6.51 2.17
C GLY A 137 -39.22 7.68 2.09
N GLN A 138 -39.90 7.96 3.21
CA GLN A 138 -40.74 9.15 3.42
C GLN A 138 -39.90 10.44 3.55
N SER A 139 -38.97 10.66 2.62
CA SER A 139 -38.23 11.93 2.57
C SER A 139 -39.20 13.07 2.23
N GLN A 140 -39.12 14.17 3.00
CA GLN A 140 -39.88 15.40 2.78
C GLN A 140 -39.36 16.22 1.58
N LEU A 141 -38.29 15.74 0.94
CA LEU A 141 -37.66 16.39 -0.22
C LEU A 141 -38.59 16.41 -1.43
N SER A 142 -38.68 17.55 -2.10
CA SER A 142 -39.36 17.68 -3.39
C SER A 142 -38.69 16.78 -4.44
N GLY A 143 -39.46 16.31 -5.43
CA GLY A 143 -38.94 15.45 -6.50
C GLY A 143 -37.75 16.06 -7.25
N ARG A 144 -37.75 17.39 -7.43
CA ARG A 144 -36.61 18.12 -8.02
C ARG A 144 -35.36 18.02 -7.14
N ASP A 145 -35.49 18.15 -5.82
CA ASP A 145 -34.35 18.11 -4.90
C ASP A 145 -33.75 16.70 -4.80
N LYS A 146 -34.59 15.66 -4.91
CA LYS A 146 -34.13 14.26 -4.98
C LYS A 146 -33.19 14.03 -6.17
N ILE A 147 -33.51 14.58 -7.34
CA ILE A 147 -32.65 14.47 -8.54
C ILE A 147 -31.32 15.19 -8.33
N TRP A 148 -31.34 16.40 -7.76
CA TRP A 148 -30.13 17.16 -7.46
C TRP A 148 -29.22 16.42 -6.48
N VAL A 149 -29.77 15.93 -5.37
CA VAL A 149 -29.00 15.18 -4.36
C VAL A 149 -28.44 13.87 -4.94
N ALA A 150 -29.22 13.14 -5.74
CA ALA A 150 -28.71 11.96 -6.45
C ALA A 150 -27.56 12.30 -7.39
N GLY A 151 -27.65 13.43 -8.11
CA GLY A 151 -26.57 13.95 -8.94
C GLY A 151 -25.30 14.27 -8.14
N ILE A 152 -25.44 14.89 -6.97
CA ILE A 152 -24.33 15.19 -6.06
C ILE A 152 -23.68 13.89 -5.55
N LEU A 153 -24.48 12.90 -5.16
CA LEU A 153 -24.00 11.60 -4.70
C LEU A 153 -23.18 10.90 -5.79
N LEU A 154 -23.72 10.82 -7.02
CA LEU A 154 -23.02 10.25 -8.16
C LEU A 154 -21.73 11.02 -8.49
N GLY A 155 -21.78 12.35 -8.44
CA GLY A 155 -20.60 13.20 -8.61
C GLY A 155 -19.53 12.91 -7.57
N ALA A 156 -19.90 12.74 -6.30
CA ALA A 156 -18.98 12.39 -5.23
C ALA A 156 -18.35 11.00 -5.41
N VAL A 157 -19.13 10.00 -5.87
CA VAL A 157 -18.62 8.66 -6.20
C VAL A 157 -17.58 8.75 -7.32
N ILE A 158 -17.92 9.41 -8.43
CA ILE A 158 -17.03 9.55 -9.59
C ILE A 158 -15.75 10.27 -9.18
N LEU A 159 -15.87 11.41 -8.49
CA LEU A 159 -14.73 12.17 -8.01
C LEU A 159 -13.84 11.34 -7.07
N GLY A 160 -14.44 10.65 -6.11
CA GLY A 160 -13.72 9.77 -5.19
C GLY A 160 -12.95 8.67 -5.91
N LEU A 161 -13.59 7.96 -6.86
CA LEU A 161 -12.93 6.93 -7.66
C LEU A 161 -11.77 7.48 -8.48
N VAL A 162 -11.96 8.61 -9.17
CA VAL A 162 -10.91 9.26 -9.97
C VAL A 162 -9.72 9.62 -9.07
N LEU A 163 -9.96 10.20 -7.90
CA LEU A 163 -8.91 10.58 -6.97
C LEU A 163 -8.17 9.36 -6.42
N THR A 164 -8.88 8.33 -5.96
CA THR A 164 -8.29 7.09 -5.45
C THR A 164 -7.44 6.39 -6.52
N LEU A 165 -7.95 6.26 -7.75
CA LEU A 165 -7.19 5.64 -8.86
C LEU A 165 -5.98 6.48 -9.27
N THR A 166 -6.12 7.81 -9.31
CA THR A 166 -5.00 8.71 -9.64
C THR A 166 -3.91 8.64 -8.59
N TYR A 167 -4.28 8.65 -7.31
CA TYR A 167 -3.33 8.55 -6.21
C TYR A 167 -2.63 7.20 -6.20
N PHE A 168 -3.38 6.11 -6.36
CA PHE A 168 -2.83 4.77 -6.49
C PHE A 168 -1.85 4.66 -7.67
N SER A 169 -2.20 5.25 -8.82
CA SER A 169 -1.33 5.25 -10.01
C SER A 169 -0.02 5.99 -9.75
N LYS A 170 -0.08 7.16 -9.09
CA LYS A 170 1.13 7.91 -8.69
C LYS A 170 1.98 7.10 -7.73
N TYR A 171 1.37 6.48 -6.71
CA TYR A 171 2.06 5.61 -5.77
C TYR A 171 2.75 4.42 -6.45
N SER A 172 2.03 3.71 -7.33
CA SER A 172 2.55 2.57 -8.08
C SER A 172 3.72 2.96 -8.98
N SER A 173 3.63 4.11 -9.66
CA SER A 173 4.73 4.64 -10.47
C SER A 173 5.97 4.95 -9.64
N SER A 174 5.82 5.59 -8.47
CA SER A 174 6.94 5.86 -7.57
C SER A 174 7.62 4.58 -7.07
N LEU A 175 6.84 3.54 -6.75
CA LEU A 175 7.40 2.24 -6.37
C LEU A 175 8.15 1.57 -7.51
N LYS A 176 7.62 1.63 -8.75
CA LYS A 176 8.32 1.10 -9.93
C LYS A 176 9.65 1.80 -10.13
N MET A 177 9.70 3.13 -10.05
CA MET A 177 10.95 3.89 -10.16
C MET A 177 11.97 3.48 -9.11
N LEU A 178 11.56 3.31 -7.84
CA LEU A 178 12.47 2.85 -6.78
C LEU A 178 13.01 1.45 -7.03
N ARG A 179 12.14 0.53 -7.48
CA ARG A 179 12.53 -0.84 -7.81
C ARG A 179 13.51 -0.88 -8.99
N ASP A 180 13.20 -0.15 -10.05
CA ASP A 180 14.01 -0.17 -11.28
C ASP A 180 15.38 0.48 -11.02
N ALA A 181 15.44 1.53 -10.22
CA ALA A 181 16.70 2.12 -9.74
C ALA A 181 17.54 1.14 -8.89
N GLU A 182 16.89 0.29 -8.08
CA GLU A 182 17.58 -0.74 -7.32
C GLU A 182 18.12 -1.86 -8.22
N SER A 183 17.34 -2.32 -9.21
CA SER A 183 17.77 -3.32 -10.18
C SER A 183 18.98 -2.88 -11.00
N GLN A 184 19.01 -1.61 -11.46
CA GLN A 184 20.15 -1.06 -12.19
C GLN A 184 21.43 -1.05 -11.35
N ARG A 185 21.31 -0.73 -10.06
CA ARG A 185 22.46 -0.70 -9.15
C ARG A 185 23.05 -2.09 -8.91
N ILE A 186 22.20 -3.09 -8.69
CA ILE A 186 22.65 -4.48 -8.50
C ILE A 186 23.37 -4.99 -9.75
N GLY A 187 22.85 -4.67 -10.93
CA GLY A 187 23.50 -4.98 -12.20
C GLY A 187 24.90 -4.38 -12.28
N ALA A 188 25.06 -3.11 -11.91
CA ALA A 188 26.35 -2.41 -11.92
C ALA A 188 27.38 -3.02 -10.95
N ASP A 189 26.99 -3.39 -9.73
CA ASP A 189 27.92 -3.99 -8.75
C ASP A 189 28.40 -5.39 -9.20
N SER A 190 27.54 -6.16 -9.91
CA SER A 190 27.91 -7.48 -10.40
C SER A 190 28.95 -7.46 -11.54
N THR A 191 29.04 -6.37 -12.30
CA THR A 191 30.03 -6.21 -13.38
C THR A 191 31.42 -5.79 -12.87
N VAL A 192 31.52 -5.26 -11.65
CA VAL A 192 32.79 -4.74 -11.09
C VAL A 192 33.61 -5.84 -10.39
N ALA A 193 33.01 -6.99 -10.08
CA ALA A 193 33.60 -7.99 -9.19
C ALA A 193 34.01 -9.29 -9.90
N VAL A 194 34.94 -9.25 -10.87
CA VAL A 194 36.01 -10.28 -11.04
C VAL A 194 37.21 -9.64 -11.74
N PRO A 195 38.22 -9.12 -11.03
CA PRO A 195 39.54 -9.00 -11.63
C PRO A 195 40.04 -10.43 -11.91
N GLU A 196 40.16 -10.77 -13.19
CA GLU A 196 40.69 -12.06 -13.72
C GLU A 196 42.09 -12.42 -13.20
N SER A 197 42.77 -11.50 -12.50
CA SER A 197 44.18 -11.58 -12.14
C SER A 197 44.54 -12.51 -10.97
N LYS A 198 43.60 -13.30 -10.42
CA LYS A 198 43.91 -14.33 -9.40
C LYS A 198 43.72 -15.77 -9.88
N SER A 199 43.29 -15.96 -11.12
CA SER A 199 43.12 -17.28 -11.73
C SER A 199 44.47 -17.92 -12.12
N GLU A 200 45.51 -17.12 -12.34
CA GLU A 200 46.83 -17.62 -12.77
C GLU A 200 47.76 -18.01 -11.61
N GLU A 201 47.57 -17.47 -10.41
CA GLU A 201 48.45 -17.76 -9.26
C GLU A 201 48.16 -19.13 -8.61
N PHE A 202 46.93 -19.65 -8.72
CA PHE A 202 46.58 -21.00 -8.26
C PHE A 202 46.90 -22.11 -9.25
N ALA A 203 47.13 -21.80 -10.53
CA ALA A 203 47.56 -22.78 -11.52
C ALA A 203 49.05 -23.13 -11.38
N ASN A 204 49.89 -22.19 -10.94
CA ASN A 204 51.33 -22.43 -10.79
C ASN A 204 51.74 -23.05 -9.45
N SER A 205 50.94 -22.93 -8.38
CA SER A 205 51.29 -23.52 -7.07
C SER A 205 51.15 -25.05 -7.00
N ASN A 206 50.44 -25.70 -7.92
CA ASN A 206 50.26 -27.15 -7.92
C ASN A 206 51.25 -27.91 -8.82
N ALA A 207 52.10 -27.22 -9.57
CA ALA A 207 53.10 -27.84 -10.43
C ALA A 207 54.42 -28.17 -9.68
N GLU A 208 54.76 -27.46 -8.60
CA GLU A 208 56.06 -27.64 -7.90
C GLU A 208 56.06 -28.68 -6.76
N SER A 209 54.92 -29.31 -6.44
CA SER A 209 54.83 -30.29 -5.33
C SER A 209 55.06 -31.75 -5.76
N GLY A 210 55.31 -32.04 -7.05
CA GLY A 210 55.32 -33.41 -7.58
C GLY A 210 56.69 -34.09 -7.73
N GLU A 211 57.81 -33.38 -7.57
CA GLU A 211 59.12 -33.86 -8.07
C GLU A 211 60.17 -34.08 -6.96
N LYS A 212 59.85 -34.81 -5.89
CA LYS A 212 60.86 -35.40 -4.97
C LYS A 212 60.36 -36.68 -4.31
N ALA A 213 60.31 -37.77 -5.07
CA ALA A 213 60.23 -39.12 -4.52
C ALA A 213 60.76 -40.15 -5.55
N GLU A 214 62.08 -40.21 -5.73
CA GLU A 214 62.82 -41.40 -6.18
C GLU A 214 64.30 -41.28 -5.77
#